data_AF-L1MAV0-F1
#
_entry.id   AF-L1MAV0-F1
#
_cell.length_a   1.000
_cell.length_b   1.000
_cell.length_c   1.000
_cell.angle_alpha   90.00
_cell.angle_beta   90.00
_cell.angle_gamma   90.00
#
_symmetry.space_group_name_H-M   'P 1'
#
loop_
_entity.id
_entity.type
_entity.pdbx_description
1 polymer ?
#
loop_
_entity_poly.entity_id
_entity_poly.type
_entity_poly.pdbx_seq_one_letter_code
_entity_poly.pdbx_strand_id
1 'polypeptide(L)' 'MYYLCNIQIKQSQYVTQRTETTRSLTTEEAELIKAIRHYKAAYPNGAKSLLRYAQELFDNLIVQQ' A
#
# COMPACT_ATOMS: atom_id res chain seq x y z
N MET A 1 38.35 -14.24 5.08
CA MET A 1 38.10 -14.03 3.63
C MET A 1 36.60 -14.12 3.43
N TYR A 2 35.98 -12.94 3.29
CA TYR A 2 34.54 -12.74 3.45
C TYR A 2 33.74 -13.34 2.29
N TYR A 3 32.73 -14.15 2.62
CA TYR A 3 31.73 -14.62 1.66
C TYR A 3 30.83 -13.44 1.28
N LEU A 4 31.07 -12.86 0.11
CA LEU A 4 30.15 -11.92 -0.51
C LEU A 4 28.92 -12.72 -0.98
N CYS A 5 27.91 -12.80 -0.12
CA CYS A 5 26.57 -13.18 -0.55
C CYS A 5 26.10 -12.11 -1.51
N ASN A 6 26.16 -12.41 -2.81
CA ASN A 6 25.51 -11.63 -3.84
C ASN A 6 23.99 -11.81 -3.65
N ILE A 7 23.42 -11.05 -2.72
CA ILE A 7 21.98 -10.83 -2.69
C ILE A 7 21.69 -9.98 -3.91
N GLN A 8 21.52 -10.65 -5.06
CA GLN A 8 20.80 -10.09 -6.18
C GLN A 8 19.39 -9.86 -5.65
N ILE A 9 19.15 -8.64 -5.16
CA ILE A 9 17.81 -8.12 -4.93
C ILE A 9 17.18 -8.19 -6.31
N LYS A 10 16.50 -9.30 -6.61
CA LYS A 10 15.63 -9.40 -7.77
C LYS A 10 14.71 -8.21 -7.62
N GLN A 11 14.85 -7.23 -8.50
CA GLN A 11 13.80 -6.24 -8.74
C GLN A 11 12.61 -7.05 -9.26
N SER A 12 11.90 -7.70 -8.35
CA SER A 12 10.67 -8.40 -8.64
C SER A 12 9.72 -7.34 -9.14
N GLN A 13 9.54 -7.32 -10.45
CA GLN A 13 8.59 -6.49 -11.16
C GLN A 13 7.19 -6.82 -10.65
N TYR A 14 6.72 -6.13 -9.61
CA TYR A 14 5.28 -6.01 -9.37
C TYR A 14 4.83 -4.70 -9.99
N VAL A 15 4.73 -4.69 -11.32
CA VAL A 15 3.80 -3.79 -12.01
C VAL A 15 2.41 -4.30 -11.64
N THR A 16 1.84 -3.77 -10.56
CA THR A 16 0.42 -3.99 -10.26
C THR A 16 -0.35 -3.41 -11.43
N GLN A 17 -1.14 -4.26 -12.09
CA GLN A 17 -1.96 -3.87 -13.23
C GLN A 17 -2.69 -2.57 -12.88
N ARG A 18 -2.53 -1.53 -13.70
CA ARG A 18 -3.37 -0.34 -13.61
C ARG A 18 -4.72 -0.75 -14.19
N THR A 19 -5.53 -1.43 -13.40
CA THR A 19 -6.95 -1.60 -13.70
C THR A 19 -7.58 -0.23 -13.59
N GLU A 20 -7.60 0.49 -14.71
CA GLU A 20 -8.49 1.63 -14.92
C GLU A 20 -9.92 1.09 -14.93
N THR A 21 -10.40 0.72 -13.75
CA THR A 21 -11.81 0.52 -13.50
C THR A 21 -12.38 1.94 -13.54
N THR A 22 -13.04 2.31 -14.64
CA THR A 22 -13.79 3.57 -14.81
C THR A 22 -15.01 3.64 -13.88
N ARG A 23 -14.93 3.02 -12.71
CA ARG A 23 -15.89 3.20 -11.62
C ARG A 23 -15.44 4.42 -10.84
N SER A 24 -16.33 5.39 -10.73
CA SER A 24 -16.14 6.52 -9.83
C SER A 24 -15.96 5.99 -8.41
N LEU A 25 -14.80 6.22 -7.83
CA LEU A 25 -14.54 5.91 -6.43
C LEU A 25 -15.37 6.84 -5.54
N THR A 26 -15.91 6.28 -4.47
CA THR A 26 -16.45 7.06 -3.36
C THR A 26 -15.32 7.80 -2.63
N THR A 27 -15.69 8.80 -1.84
CA THR A 27 -14.71 9.60 -1.10
C THR A 27 -13.93 8.75 -0.10
N GLU A 28 -14.59 7.80 0.58
CA GLU A 28 -13.93 6.89 1.53
C GLU A 28 -12.94 5.94 0.84
N GLU A 29 -13.31 5.37 -0.32
CA GLU A 29 -12.41 4.50 -1.10
C GLU A 29 -11.17 5.27 -1.59
N ALA A 30 -11.35 6.52 -2.02
CA ALA A 30 -10.24 7.38 -2.45
C ALA A 30 -9.27 7.70 -1.30
N GLU A 31 -9.80 7.98 -0.10
CA GLU A 31 -9.00 8.21 1.10
C GLU A 31 -8.26 6.95 1.57
N LEU A 32 -8.87 5.77 1.49
CA LEU A 32 -8.18 4.50 1.76
C LEU A 32 -6.98 4.31 0.82
N ILE A 33 -7.17 4.52 -0.49
CA ILE A 33 -6.10 4.40 -1.49
C ILE A 33 -4.96 5.38 -1.19
N LYS A 34 -5.30 6.61 -0.79
CA LYS A 34 -4.32 7.63 -0.41
C LYS A 34 -3.53 7.23 0.84
N ALA A 35 -4.19 6.72 1.88
CA ALA A 35 -3.56 6.21 3.10
C ALA A 35 -2.56 5.08 2.79
N ILE A 36 -2.94 4.12 1.94
CA ILE A 36 -2.07 3.03 1.50
C ILE A 36 -0.84 3.57 0.74
N ARG A 37 -1.03 4.54 -0.17
CA ARG A 37 0.08 5.17 -0.89
C ARG A 37 1.04 5.89 0.05
N HIS A 38 0.51 6.62 1.04
CA HIS A 38 1.31 7.29 2.05
C HIS A 38 2.10 6.30 2.92
N TYR A 39 1.47 5.20 3.34
CA TYR A 39 2.15 4.13 4.07
C TYR A 39 3.31 3.54 3.26
N LYS A 40 3.10 3.25 1.97
CA LYS A 40 4.17 2.76 1.08
C LYS A 40 5.28 3.79 0.88
N ALA A 41 4.94 5.07 0.74
CA ALA A 41 5.91 6.15 0.58
C ALA A 41 6.76 6.39 1.84
N ALA A 42 6.21 6.08 3.02
CA ALA A 42 6.91 6.20 4.30
C ALA A 42 7.91 5.05 4.57
N TYR A 43 8.02 4.06 3.68
CA TYR A 43 9.03 3.00 3.76
C TYR A 43 10.46 3.56 3.70
N PRO A 44 11.45 3.02 4.46
CA PRO A 44 11.40 1.84 5.33
C PRO A 44 10.82 2.10 6.73
N ASN A 45 10.69 3.37 7.12
CA ASN A 45 10.23 3.76 8.46
C ASN A 45 8.69 3.85 8.53
N GLY A 46 7.98 3.08 7.70
CA GLY A 46 6.54 3.16 7.48
C GLY A 46 5.81 3.21 8.81
N ALA A 47 5.26 4.39 9.13
CA ALA A 47 4.79 4.65 10.47
C ALA A 47 3.63 3.68 10.81
N LYS A 48 3.75 2.96 11.94
CA LYS A 48 2.70 2.03 12.42
C LYS A 48 1.32 2.70 12.48
N SER A 49 1.29 4.01 12.71
CA SER A 49 0.08 4.84 12.67
C SER A 49 -0.58 4.91 11.29
N LEU A 50 0.19 4.97 10.20
CA LEU A 50 -0.33 4.99 8.84
C LEU A 50 -0.96 3.65 8.44
N LEU A 51 -0.37 2.54 8.90
CA LEU A 51 -0.96 1.21 8.70
C LEU A 51 -2.28 1.09 9.47
N ARG A 52 -2.29 1.51 10.75
CA ARG A 52 -3.50 1.51 11.57
C ARG A 52 -4.61 2.36 10.95
N TYR A 53 -4.26 3.54 10.45
CA TYR A 53 -5.21 4.43 9.79
C TYR A 53 -5.80 3.82 8.51
N ALA A 54 -4.98 3.21 7.66
CA ALA A 54 -5.49 2.51 6.48
C ALA A 54 -6.42 1.34 6.85
N GLN A 55 -6.12 0.64 7.96
CA GLN A 55 -6.94 -0.46 8.44
C GLN A 55 -8.30 0.01 8.95
N GLU A 56 -8.35 1.10 9.73
CA GLU A 56 -9.60 1.71 10.20
C GLU A 56 -10.49 2.17 9.04
N LEU A 57 -9.90 2.78 8.00
CA LEU A 57 -10.64 3.17 6.79
C LEU A 57 -11.25 1.96 6.07
N PHE A 58 -10.51 0.85 6.02
CA PHE A 58 -10.99 -0.39 5.40
C PHE A 58 -12.11 -1.05 6.23
N ASP A 59 -11.96 -1.12 7.55
CA ASP A 59 -12.96 -1.69 8.43
C ASP A 59 -14.27 -0.90 8.36
N ASN A 60 -14.19 0.44 8.32
CA ASN A 60 -15.35 1.31 8.14
C ASN A 60 -16.05 1.07 6.79
N LEU A 61 -15.30 0.86 5.71
CA LEU A 61 -15.84 0.55 4.39
C LEU A 61 -16.57 -0.80 4.34
N ILE A 62 -16.13 -1.79 5.12
CA ILE A 62 -16.81 -3.10 5.21
C ILE A 62 -18.11 -2.98 6.00
N VAL A 63 -18.11 -2.22 7.11
CA VAL A 63 -19.30 -2.08 7.98
C VAL A 63 -20.44 -1.34 7.27
N GLN A 64 -20.14 -0.49 6.27
CA GLN A 64 -21.12 0.29 5.53
C GLN A 64 -21.72 -0.42 4.31
N GLN A 65 -21.28 -1.63 3.96
CA GLN A 65 -21.76 -2.43 2.81
C GLN A 65 -22.77 -3.51 3.23
#